data_AF-A0A529HGU1-F1
#
_entry.id   AF-A0A529HGU1-F1
#
_cell.length_a   1.000
_cell.length_b   1.000
_cell.length_c   1.000
_cell.angle_alpha   90.00
_cell.angle_beta   90.00
_cell.angle_gamma   90.00
#
_symmetry.space_group_name_H-M   'P 1'
#
loop_
_entity.id
_entity.type
_entity.pdbx_description
1 polymer ?
#
loop_
_entity_poly.entity_id
_entity_poly.type
_entity_poly.pdbx_seq_one_letter_code
_entity_poly.pdbx_strand_id
1 'polypeptide(L)'
;HPLYGPPDMPLAVPRRGGKGNAAKTSKDLTEHVWSGGSIKLTLTATDDAGHTATSETKTLMMPERPFANPLARAVIEQRRMLGLDANSKPRVLELMDAITLRPEDTFDNMAHYLAIMSARSRLKMADNDDQLRNVVSYLWEIALGIEEGNLSAAERRLRQAQQALQD
;
A
#
# COMPACT_ATOMS: atom_id res chain seq x y z
N HIS A 1 6.94 2.36 -14.14
CA HIS A 1 7.59 3.31 -13.20
C HIS A 1 6.88 3.25 -11.85
N PRO A 2 7.51 3.62 -10.72
CA PRO A 2 6.83 3.60 -9.43
C PRO A 2 5.72 4.66 -9.34
N LEU A 3 4.57 4.30 -8.77
CA LEU A 3 3.46 5.22 -8.53
C LEU A 3 3.68 6.09 -7.28
N TYR A 4 4.51 5.60 -6.35
CA TYR A 4 4.83 6.22 -5.08
C TYR A 4 6.36 6.33 -4.91
N GLY A 5 6.81 7.50 -4.47
CA GLY A 5 8.18 7.70 -4.03
C GLY A 5 8.44 7.16 -2.61
N PRO A 6 9.61 7.48 -2.04
CA PRO A 6 9.87 7.28 -0.62
C PRO A 6 8.81 8.00 0.24
N PRO A 7 8.47 7.46 1.42
CA PRO A 7 7.55 8.14 2.34
C PRO A 7 8.17 9.43 2.90
N ASP A 8 7.37 10.50 2.94
CA ASP A 8 7.76 11.74 3.61
C ASP A 8 7.62 11.60 5.14
N MET A 9 8.73 11.79 5.86
CA MET A 9 8.78 11.69 7.31
C MET A 9 9.51 12.91 7.90
N PRO A 10 8.79 13.94 8.39
CA PRO A 10 9.43 15.07 9.04
C PRO A 10 10.09 14.60 10.35
N LEU A 11 11.38 14.87 10.48
CA LEU A 11 12.15 14.47 11.65
C LEU A 11 12.17 15.59 12.69
N ALA A 12 11.89 15.25 13.94
CA ALA A 12 12.07 16.15 15.07
C ALA A 12 13.56 16.50 15.21
N VAL A 13 13.84 17.80 15.39
CA VAL A 13 15.20 18.30 15.59
C VAL A 13 15.50 18.34 17.10
N PRO A 14 16.71 17.96 17.55
CA PRO A 14 17.09 18.08 18.96
C PRO A 14 16.99 19.52 19.48
N ARG A 15 16.65 19.69 20.77
CA ARG A 15 16.65 21.01 21.41
C ARG A 15 18.05 21.59 21.48
N ARG A 16 18.20 22.86 21.08
CA ARG A 16 19.46 23.61 21.13
C ARG A 16 20.00 23.65 22.57
N GLY A 17 21.27 23.26 22.76
CA GLY A 17 21.94 23.26 24.07
C GLY A 17 21.71 22.02 24.95
N GLY A 18 20.87 21.06 24.52
CA GLY A 18 20.68 19.80 25.24
C GLY A 18 21.85 18.84 25.01
N LYS A 19 22.86 18.84 25.87
CA LYS A 19 23.91 17.81 25.87
C LYS A 19 23.26 16.44 26.07
N GLY A 20 23.32 15.57 25.05
CA GLY A 20 23.00 14.14 25.17
C GLY A 20 21.58 13.69 24.77
N ASN A 21 20.66 14.58 24.39
CA ASN A 21 19.31 14.16 24.00
C ASN A 21 19.16 14.07 22.48
N ALA A 22 19.32 12.86 21.94
CA ALA A 22 18.90 12.55 20.57
C ALA A 22 17.38 12.77 20.43
N ALA A 23 16.96 13.45 19.36
CA ALA A 23 15.54 13.56 19.05
C ALA A 23 15.01 12.22 18.53
N LYS A 24 13.81 11.84 18.97
CA LYS A 24 13.11 10.65 18.49
C LYS A 24 11.89 11.06 17.68
N THR A 25 11.79 10.52 16.47
CA THR A 25 10.61 10.66 15.62
C THR A 25 9.99 9.28 15.44
N SER A 26 8.68 9.17 15.63
CA SER A 26 7.93 7.94 15.38
C SER A 26 6.84 8.23 14.38
N LYS A 27 6.80 7.46 13.29
CA LYS A 27 5.77 7.54 12.25
C LYS A 27 5.41 6.10 11.88
N ASP A 28 4.12 5.80 11.85
CA ASP A 28 3.65 4.55 11.30
C ASP A 28 3.71 4.62 9.77
N LEU A 29 4.44 3.69 9.18
CA LEU A 29 4.60 3.55 7.73
C LEU A 29 4.19 2.16 7.25
N THR A 30 3.55 1.36 8.10
CA THR A 30 3.16 -0.02 7.78
C THR A 30 2.16 -0.12 6.63
N GLU A 31 1.36 0.93 6.42
CA GLU A 31 0.42 1.05 5.30
C GLU A 31 1.09 1.48 3.98
N HIS A 32 2.34 1.98 4.01
CA HIS A 32 3.00 2.47 2.80
C HIS A 32 3.27 1.31 1.83
N VAL A 33 3.28 1.56 0.51
CA VAL A 33 3.54 0.51 -0.50
C VAL A 33 4.96 -0.05 -0.46
N TRP A 34 5.87 0.59 0.29
CA TRP A 34 7.24 0.10 0.49
C TRP A 34 7.37 -0.82 1.71
N SER A 35 6.30 -0.99 2.51
CA SER A 35 6.33 -1.86 3.68
C SER A 35 6.67 -3.30 3.29
N GLY A 36 7.48 -3.96 4.14
CA GLY A 36 8.04 -5.29 3.90
C GLY A 36 9.24 -5.29 2.95
N GLY A 37 9.52 -4.17 2.28
CA GLY A 37 10.66 -4.01 1.39
C GLY A 37 11.98 -3.80 2.13
N SER A 38 13.09 -4.19 1.48
CA SER A 38 14.42 -3.76 1.89
C SER A 38 14.64 -2.31 1.47
N ILE A 39 14.97 -1.43 2.42
CA ILE A 39 15.19 -0.01 2.17
C ILE A 39 16.60 0.41 2.63
N LYS A 40 17.10 1.48 2.00
CA LYS A 40 18.31 2.18 2.41
C LYS A 40 17.92 3.50 3.09
N LEU A 41 18.25 3.64 4.37
CA LEU A 41 17.99 4.84 5.15
C LEU A 41 19.26 5.67 5.29
N THR A 42 19.19 6.94 4.91
CA THR A 42 20.25 7.94 5.13
C THR A 42 19.61 9.17 5.76
N LEU A 43 20.17 9.69 6.85
CA LEU A 43 19.69 10.90 7.50
C LEU A 43 20.50 12.09 7.00
N THR A 44 19.83 13.19 6.70
CA THR A 44 20.46 14.45 6.29
C THR A 44 20.03 15.54 7.25
N ALA A 45 20.97 16.34 7.74
CA ALA A 45 20.70 17.50 8.58
C ALA A 45 21.35 18.74 7.97
N THR A 46 20.64 19.86 8.02
CA THR A 46 21.15 21.17 7.60
C THR A 46 21.10 22.14 8.78
N ASP A 47 22.19 22.85 9.04
CA ASP A 47 22.26 23.87 10.09
C ASP A 47 21.74 25.24 9.62
N ASP A 48 21.66 26.19 10.56
CA ASP A 48 21.18 27.56 10.30
C ASP A 48 22.12 28.37 9.36
N ALA A 49 23.38 27.95 9.27
CA ALA A 49 24.36 28.53 8.36
C ALA A 49 24.32 27.89 6.95
N GLY A 50 23.45 26.90 6.73
CA GLY A 50 23.29 26.20 5.46
C GLY A 50 24.24 25.02 5.23
N HIS A 51 25.02 24.60 6.24
CA HIS A 51 25.86 23.41 6.11
C HIS A 51 25.03 22.15 6.21
N THR A 52 25.27 21.20 5.31
CA THR A 52 24.60 19.91 5.29
C THR A 52 25.56 18.79 5.66
N ALA A 53 25.10 17.86 6.49
CA ALA A 53 25.80 16.61 6.81
C ALA A 53 24.87 15.40 6.64
N THR A 54 25.44 14.27 6.24
CA THR A 54 24.73 13.00 6.05
C THR A 54 25.24 11.92 7.01
N SER A 55 24.35 11.05 7.48
CA SER A 55 24.74 9.87 8.23
C SER A 55 25.30 8.76 7.33
N GLU A 56 25.81 7.69 7.94
CA GLU A 56 25.97 6.40 7.27
C GLU A 56 24.61 5.91 6.74
N THR A 57 24.62 5.26 5.56
CA THR A 57 23.45 4.58 5.01
C THR A 57 23.26 3.22 5.67
N LYS A 58 22.09 2.99 6.26
CA LYS A 58 21.73 1.68 6.82
C LYS A 58 20.72 0.96 5.94
N THR A 59 20.97 -0.31 5.66
CA THR A 59 19.98 -1.19 5.01
C THR A 59 19.14 -1.87 6.08
N LEU A 60 17.82 -1.76 5.97
CA LEU A 60 16.89 -2.37 6.91
C LEU A 60 15.61 -2.81 6.21
N MET A 61 14.87 -3.72 6.83
CA MET A 61 13.55 -4.12 6.36
C MET A 61 12.51 -3.14 6.90
N MET A 62 11.72 -2.55 6.01
CA MET A 62 10.67 -1.64 6.42
C MET A 62 9.57 -2.44 7.14
N PRO A 63 9.14 -2.01 8.35
CA PRO A 63 8.06 -2.68 9.05
C PRO A 63 6.80 -2.76 8.19
N GLU A 64 6.13 -3.90 8.23
CA GLU A 64 4.84 -4.10 7.58
C GLU A 64 3.80 -4.61 8.57
N ARG A 65 2.53 -4.35 8.25
CA ARG A 65 1.42 -4.97 8.95
C ARG A 65 1.36 -6.45 8.53
N PRO A 66 1.35 -7.40 9.48
CA PRO A 66 1.19 -8.81 9.14
C PRO A 66 -0.24 -9.06 8.65
N PHE A 67 -0.37 -9.92 7.63
CA PHE A 67 -1.64 -10.47 7.16
C PHE A 67 -1.57 -11.98 7.35
N ALA A 68 -2.44 -12.56 8.17
CA ALA A 68 -2.47 -14.00 8.41
C ALA A 68 -3.30 -14.72 7.33
N ASN A 69 -4.34 -14.06 6.81
CA ASN A 69 -5.21 -14.64 5.79
C ASN A 69 -4.45 -14.75 4.44
N PRO A 70 -4.33 -15.95 3.84
CA PRO A 70 -3.64 -16.15 2.58
C PRO A 70 -4.20 -15.31 1.42
N LEU A 71 -5.52 -15.09 1.39
CA LEU A 71 -6.18 -14.27 0.38
C LEU A 71 -5.85 -12.79 0.57
N ALA A 72 -5.86 -12.29 1.81
CA ALA A 72 -5.48 -10.91 2.11
C ALA A 72 -4.00 -10.65 1.75
N ARG A 73 -3.12 -11.61 2.07
CA ARG A 73 -1.70 -11.57 1.66
C ARG A 73 -1.54 -11.44 0.16
N ALA A 74 -2.26 -12.26 -0.63
CA ALA A 74 -2.20 -12.20 -2.09
C ALA A 74 -2.63 -10.82 -2.63
N VAL A 75 -3.66 -10.21 -2.04
CA VAL A 75 -4.12 -8.85 -2.40
C VAL A 75 -3.06 -7.80 -2.08
N ILE A 76 -2.39 -7.89 -0.92
CA ILE A 76 -1.32 -6.95 -0.55
C ILE A 76 -0.08 -7.10 -1.42
N GLU A 77 0.26 -8.31 -1.83
CA GLU A 77 1.36 -8.54 -2.78
C GLU A 77 1.07 -7.86 -4.13
N GLN A 78 -0.16 -8.00 -4.63
CA GLN A 78 -0.61 -7.32 -5.85
C GLN A 78 -0.61 -5.79 -5.71
N ARG A 79 -1.06 -5.28 -4.56
CA ARG A 79 -0.97 -3.85 -4.22
C ARG A 79 0.46 -3.36 -4.29
N ARG A 80 1.39 -4.10 -3.69
CA ARG A 80 2.82 -3.75 -3.66
C ARG A 80 3.41 -3.73 -5.07
N MET A 81 3.15 -4.76 -5.87
CA MET A 81 3.58 -4.81 -7.27
C MET A 81 3.11 -3.59 -8.05
N LEU A 82 1.82 -3.27 -7.97
CA LEU A 82 1.25 -2.13 -8.70
C LEU A 82 1.78 -0.78 -8.20
N GLY A 83 1.91 -0.62 -6.88
CA GLY A 83 2.43 0.61 -6.27
C GLY A 83 3.90 0.89 -6.61
N LEU A 84 4.72 -0.16 -6.67
CA LEU A 84 6.15 -0.06 -7.00
C LEU A 84 6.42 0.01 -8.50
N ASP A 85 5.51 -0.49 -9.35
CA ASP A 85 5.64 -0.40 -10.79
C ASP A 85 4.28 -0.39 -11.50
N ALA A 86 3.91 0.76 -12.08
CA ALA A 86 2.73 0.94 -12.92
C ALA A 86 2.69 -0.01 -14.13
N ASN A 87 3.86 -0.42 -14.65
CA ASN A 87 3.94 -1.35 -15.78
C ASN A 87 3.54 -2.78 -15.41
N SER A 88 3.41 -3.08 -14.10
CA SER A 88 2.96 -4.39 -13.62
C SER A 88 1.44 -4.62 -13.80
N LYS A 89 0.67 -3.63 -14.27
CA LYS A 89 -0.79 -3.73 -14.48
C LYS A 89 -1.22 -5.04 -15.18
N PRO A 90 -0.64 -5.47 -16.32
CA PRO A 90 -1.05 -6.72 -16.98
C PRO A 90 -0.83 -7.93 -16.07
N ARG A 91 0.31 -7.98 -15.37
CA ARG A 91 0.63 -9.07 -14.44
C ARG A 91 -0.32 -9.11 -13.25
N VAL A 92 -0.67 -7.96 -12.69
CA VAL A 92 -1.61 -7.89 -11.57
C VAL A 92 -3.01 -8.35 -12.00
N LEU A 93 -3.46 -8.01 -13.22
CA LEU A 93 -4.71 -8.51 -13.79
C LEU A 93 -4.71 -10.04 -13.93
N GLU A 94 -3.62 -10.63 -14.45
CA GLU A 94 -3.48 -12.10 -14.53
C GLU A 94 -3.56 -12.77 -13.16
N LEU A 95 -2.91 -12.19 -12.14
CA LEU A 95 -2.93 -12.73 -10.78
C LEU A 95 -4.33 -12.63 -10.16
N MET A 96 -5.04 -11.53 -10.40
CA MET A 96 -6.45 -11.41 -10.01
C MET A 96 -7.30 -12.48 -10.70
N ASP A 97 -7.16 -12.63 -12.01
CA ASP A 97 -7.85 -13.65 -12.81
C ASP A 97 -7.61 -15.07 -12.25
N ALA A 98 -6.36 -15.40 -11.93
CA ALA A 98 -5.98 -16.69 -11.38
C ALA A 98 -6.65 -16.99 -10.03
N ILE A 99 -6.69 -16.02 -9.12
CA ILE A 99 -7.35 -16.19 -7.80
C ILE A 99 -8.87 -16.31 -7.97
N THR A 100 -9.44 -15.66 -8.99
CA THR A 100 -10.89 -15.66 -9.24
C THR A 100 -11.38 -16.78 -10.16
N LEU A 101 -10.48 -17.67 -10.62
CA LEU A 101 -10.80 -18.67 -11.64
C LEU A 101 -11.83 -19.72 -11.18
N ARG A 102 -11.75 -20.16 -9.91
CA ARG A 102 -12.65 -21.13 -9.29
C ARG A 102 -13.16 -20.57 -7.96
N PRO A 103 -14.13 -19.65 -8.00
CA PRO A 103 -14.54 -18.90 -6.82
C PRO A 103 -15.10 -19.80 -5.72
N GLU A 104 -15.79 -20.88 -6.09
CA GLU A 104 -16.37 -21.88 -5.18
C GLU A 104 -15.33 -22.62 -4.32
N ASP A 105 -14.10 -22.76 -4.82
CA ASP A 105 -13.00 -23.44 -4.11
C ASP A 105 -12.08 -22.45 -3.37
N THR A 106 -12.12 -21.17 -3.75
CA THR A 106 -11.15 -20.16 -3.29
C THR A 106 -11.71 -19.23 -2.23
N PHE A 107 -13.04 -19.03 -2.20
CA PHE A 107 -13.67 -18.03 -1.34
C PHE A 107 -14.78 -18.63 -0.46
N ASP A 108 -14.56 -18.61 0.85
CA ASP A 108 -15.61 -18.93 1.83
C ASP A 108 -16.70 -17.84 1.90
N ASN A 109 -16.36 -16.61 1.51
CA ASN A 109 -17.26 -15.47 1.49
C ASN A 109 -17.26 -14.81 0.11
N MET A 110 -18.41 -14.86 -0.56
CA MET A 110 -18.60 -14.32 -1.91
C MET A 110 -18.43 -12.79 -1.97
N ALA A 111 -18.57 -12.07 -0.85
CA ALA A 111 -18.27 -10.64 -0.80
C ALA A 111 -16.78 -10.35 -1.05
N HIS A 112 -15.86 -11.22 -0.59
CA HIS A 112 -14.42 -11.10 -0.88
C HIS A 112 -14.16 -11.27 -2.39
N TYR A 113 -14.79 -12.26 -3.01
CA TYR A 113 -14.73 -12.46 -4.47
C TYR A 113 -15.20 -11.22 -5.24
N LEU A 114 -16.37 -10.69 -4.89
CA LEU A 114 -16.92 -9.51 -5.54
C LEU A 114 -16.04 -8.27 -5.36
N ALA A 115 -15.41 -8.11 -4.19
CA ALA A 115 -14.47 -7.01 -3.94
C ALA A 115 -13.24 -7.10 -4.84
N ILE A 116 -12.65 -8.30 -4.99
CA ILE A 116 -11.50 -8.52 -5.90
C ILE A 116 -11.91 -8.30 -7.37
N MET A 117 -13.08 -8.79 -7.79
CA MET A 117 -13.59 -8.57 -9.15
C MET A 117 -13.86 -7.09 -9.46
N SER A 118 -14.32 -6.34 -8.46
CA SER A 118 -14.47 -4.88 -8.53
C SER A 118 -13.11 -4.19 -8.71
N ALA A 119 -12.11 -4.55 -7.89
CA ALA A 119 -10.76 -4.00 -8.02
C ALA A 119 -10.12 -4.32 -9.38
N ARG A 120 -10.29 -5.56 -9.85
CA ARG A 120 -9.85 -6.01 -11.17
C ARG A 120 -10.48 -5.18 -12.29
N SER A 121 -11.79 -4.95 -12.24
CA SER A 121 -12.50 -4.15 -13.23
C SER A 121 -11.99 -2.70 -13.25
N ARG A 122 -11.79 -2.10 -12.06
CA ARG A 122 -11.18 -0.77 -11.93
C ARG A 122 -9.76 -0.73 -12.50
N LEU A 123 -8.93 -1.73 -12.20
CA LEU A 123 -7.57 -1.84 -12.73
C LEU A 123 -7.56 -1.96 -14.26
N LYS A 124 -8.48 -2.75 -14.83
CA LYS A 124 -8.60 -2.90 -16.27
C LYS A 124 -8.90 -1.55 -16.94
N MET A 125 -9.83 -0.78 -16.37
CA MET A 125 -10.23 0.54 -16.87
C MET A 125 -9.20 1.64 -16.59
N ALA A 126 -8.32 1.47 -15.60
CA ALA A 126 -7.35 2.50 -15.22
C ALA A 126 -6.37 2.82 -16.36
N ASP A 127 -6.37 4.06 -16.86
CA ASP A 127 -5.55 4.50 -18.01
C ASP A 127 -4.43 5.48 -17.63
N ASN A 128 -4.41 5.95 -16.38
CA ASN A 128 -3.42 6.89 -15.87
C ASN A 128 -3.00 6.59 -14.43
N ASP A 129 -1.92 7.22 -13.99
CA ASP A 129 -1.31 6.98 -12.67
C ASP A 129 -2.25 7.28 -11.50
N ASP A 130 -3.12 8.29 -11.59
CA ASP A 130 -4.05 8.62 -10.50
C ASP A 130 -5.11 7.53 -10.34
N GLN A 131 -5.62 7.00 -11.44
CA GLN A 131 -6.52 5.86 -11.41
C GLN A 131 -5.83 4.60 -10.87
N LEU A 132 -4.56 4.37 -11.22
CA LEU A 132 -3.77 3.27 -10.65
C LEU A 132 -3.55 3.43 -9.15
N ARG A 133 -3.25 4.64 -8.67
CA ARG A 133 -3.16 4.95 -7.23
C ARG A 133 -4.48 4.69 -6.50
N ASN A 134 -5.61 5.02 -7.12
CA ASN A 134 -6.92 4.70 -6.56
C ASN A 134 -7.14 3.18 -6.42
N VAL A 135 -6.67 2.39 -7.38
CA VAL A 135 -6.70 0.91 -7.28
C VAL A 135 -5.79 0.42 -6.16
N VAL A 136 -4.56 0.93 -6.06
CA VAL A 136 -3.62 0.60 -4.98
C VAL A 136 -4.22 0.89 -3.59
N SER A 137 -4.87 2.04 -3.43
CA SER A 137 -5.58 2.38 -2.19
C SER A 137 -6.76 1.44 -1.93
N TYR A 138 -7.52 1.08 -2.97
CA TYR A 138 -8.65 0.16 -2.81
C TYR A 138 -8.21 -1.27 -2.44
N LEU A 139 -7.10 -1.76 -2.99
CA LEU A 139 -6.54 -3.06 -2.64
C LEU A 139 -6.13 -3.14 -1.16
N TRP A 140 -5.65 -2.04 -0.58
CA TRP A 140 -5.39 -1.97 0.86
C TRP A 140 -6.66 -2.23 1.68
N GLU A 141 -7.74 -1.54 1.33
CA GLU A 141 -9.02 -1.68 2.03
C GLU A 141 -9.63 -3.07 1.87
N ILE A 142 -9.50 -3.68 0.68
CA ILE A 142 -9.94 -5.06 0.45
C ILE A 142 -9.15 -6.02 1.32
N ALA A 143 -7.82 -5.90 1.37
CA ALA A 143 -6.99 -6.76 2.20
C ALA A 143 -7.33 -6.64 3.68
N LEU A 144 -7.53 -5.42 4.19
CA LEU A 144 -7.98 -5.21 5.57
C LEU A 144 -9.35 -5.85 5.82
N GLY A 145 -10.31 -5.67 4.90
CA GLY A 145 -11.64 -6.25 5.04
C GLY A 145 -11.63 -7.80 5.01
N ILE A 146 -10.75 -8.41 4.22
CA ILE A 146 -10.56 -9.86 4.19
C ILE A 146 -9.90 -10.36 5.48
N GLU A 147 -8.87 -9.66 5.96
CA GLU A 147 -8.14 -10.03 7.18
C GLU A 147 -9.03 -9.93 8.42
N GLU A 148 -9.84 -8.89 8.52
CA GLU A 148 -10.73 -8.62 9.66
C GLU A 148 -12.08 -9.34 9.54
N GLY A 149 -12.35 -10.03 8.42
CA GLY A 149 -13.62 -10.71 8.14
C GLY A 149 -14.82 -9.77 7.97
N ASN A 150 -14.58 -8.47 7.75
CA ASN A 150 -15.60 -7.43 7.65
C ASN A 150 -15.29 -6.49 6.47
N LEU A 151 -16.07 -6.58 5.40
CA LEU A 151 -15.94 -5.73 4.22
C LEU A 151 -16.85 -4.48 4.23
N SER A 152 -17.45 -4.08 5.35
CA SER A 152 -18.49 -3.02 5.37
C SER A 152 -18.12 -1.72 4.63
N ALA A 153 -16.85 -1.31 4.61
CA ALA A 153 -16.39 -0.18 3.80
C ALA A 153 -16.27 -0.48 2.29
N ALA A 154 -15.75 -1.65 1.93
CA ALA A 154 -15.63 -2.10 0.54
C ALA A 154 -17.00 -2.44 -0.07
N GLU A 155 -17.92 -3.03 0.71
CA GLU A 155 -19.31 -3.29 0.33
C GLU A 155 -20.07 -2.00 0.03
N ARG A 156 -19.89 -0.95 0.85
CA ARG A 156 -20.48 0.37 0.57
C ARG A 156 -19.99 0.92 -0.77
N ARG A 157 -18.70 0.80 -1.08
CA ARG A 157 -18.12 1.25 -2.35
C ARG A 157 -18.56 0.38 -3.55
N LEU A 158 -18.76 -0.92 -3.35
CA LEU A 158 -19.31 -1.80 -4.38
C LEU A 158 -20.76 -1.41 -4.72
N ARG A 159 -21.59 -1.18 -3.71
CA ARG A 159 -22.97 -0.69 -3.89
C ARG A 159 -23.00 0.64 -4.65
N GLN A 160 -22.11 1.57 -4.30
CA GLN A 160 -21.98 2.84 -5.03
C GLN A 160 -21.57 2.65 -6.50
N ALA A 161 -20.63 1.73 -6.78
CA ALA A 161 -20.22 1.43 -8.16
C ALA A 161 -21.35 0.78 -8.97
N GLN A 162 -22.15 -0.09 -8.35
CA GLN A 162 -23.35 -0.67 -8.98
C GLN A 162 -24.40 0.41 -9.28
N GLN A 163 -24.60 1.37 -8.38
CA GLN A 163 -25.55 2.47 -8.59
C GLN A 163 -25.14 3.35 -9.77
N ALA A 164 -23.85 3.71 -9.87
CA ALA A 164 -23.31 4.53 -10.96
C ALA A 164 -23.31 3.85 -12.34
N LEU A 165 -23.63 2.55 -12.41
CA LEU A 165 -23.83 1.78 -13.64
C LEU A 165 -25.32 1.66 -14.03
N GLN A 166 -26.23 1.94 -13.10
CA GLN A 166 -27.68 1.90 -13.32
C GLN A 166 -28.25 3.26 -13.75
N ASP A 167 -27.51 4.34 -13.48
CA ASP A 167 -27.78 5.72 -13.93
C ASP A 167 -27.02 6.04 -15.23
#